data_AF-A0A7J8XUJ3-F1
#
_entry.id   AF-A0A7J8XUJ3-F1
#
_cell.length_a   1.000
_cell.length_b   1.000
_cell.length_c   1.000
_cell.angle_alpha   90.00
_cell.angle_beta   90.00
_cell.angle_gamma   90.00
#
_symmetry.space_group_name_H-M   'P 1'
#
loop_
_entity.id
_entity.type
_entity.pdbx_description
1 polymer ?
#
loop_
_entity_poly.entity_id
_entity_poly.type
_entity_poly.pdbx_seq_one_letter_code
_entity_poly.pdbx_strand_id
1 'polypeptide(L)'
;EIFQEENYPLEFPYKSKVVLLFQKIEGVEVCLFGMYVQEFGSECAFPNQRRVYLSYLDSVKYFRPEVKAVTGEALRTFVYHEILIGYLEYCKKRGFTSCYIWACPPLKGEDYIIYCHPEIQKTPKSDKLREWYLAMLRKASKENIVVDLTNLYDHFFLTTGECKAKVTAGRLPYFDGDYWPGAAEDLIIQLRQEDGRKLNKKGTIKKTLTKRALKASGQADLSSNASKDLLLMHKLGETISPMKEDFIMVHLQHCCTHCCILMVSGSRWVCNQCKNFQICDRCYETEQKREERERHPFNQREKHVLYPVEITDVPTDTKDRDEILESEFFDTRQAFLSLCQGNHYQYDTLRRAKHSSMMVLYHLHNPTAPAFVTTCNVCHLDIETGQGWRCEVCPDYDVCNSCYYKDGGIDHPHKLTNHPSLAERDAQNKEARQLRVVQLRKMLDLLVHASQCRSAHCQYPNCRKVKGLFRHGIQCKKRASGGCVLCKKMWYLLQLHARACKESECHVPRCRDLKEHLRRLQQQSDSRRRAAVMEMMRQRAAEVAGNSA
;
A
#
# COMPACT_ATOMS: atom_id res chain seq x y z
N GLU A 1 17.69 -15.06 3.40
CA GLU A 1 19.11 -15.33 3.76
C GLU A 1 19.39 -15.04 5.23
N ILE A 2 19.39 -13.78 5.71
CA ILE A 2 19.68 -13.47 7.14
C ILE A 2 18.70 -14.18 8.08
N PHE A 3 17.42 -14.28 7.70
CA PHE A 3 16.35 -14.88 8.51
C PHE A 3 15.90 -16.26 8.02
N GLN A 4 16.70 -16.92 7.18
CA GLN A 4 16.30 -18.20 6.57
C GLN A 4 16.15 -19.31 7.61
N GLU A 5 16.92 -19.26 8.69
CA GLU A 5 16.85 -20.19 9.82
C GLU A 5 15.69 -19.88 10.78
N GLU A 6 15.11 -18.68 10.71
CA GLU A 6 14.03 -18.22 11.62
C GLU A 6 12.62 -18.41 11.03
N ASN A 7 12.48 -19.17 9.92
CA ASN A 7 11.22 -19.36 9.20
C ASN A 7 10.48 -18.05 8.87
N TYR A 8 11.23 -16.98 8.60
CA TYR A 8 10.66 -15.68 8.27
C TYR A 8 9.84 -15.76 6.97
N PRO A 9 8.60 -15.23 6.92
CA PRO A 9 7.74 -15.33 5.75
C PRO A 9 8.38 -14.71 4.50
N LEU A 10 8.16 -15.36 3.34
CA LEU A 10 8.63 -14.85 2.03
C LEU A 10 7.76 -13.70 1.50
N GLU A 11 6.50 -13.65 1.92
CA GLU A 11 5.53 -12.62 1.52
C GLU A 11 4.50 -12.38 2.62
N PHE A 12 3.91 -11.19 2.60
CA PHE A 12 2.87 -10.76 3.53
C PHE A 12 1.64 -10.35 2.72
N PRO A 13 0.57 -11.16 2.69
CA PRO A 13 -0.64 -10.82 1.95
C PRO A 13 -1.36 -9.65 2.63
N TYR A 14 -1.83 -8.70 1.83
CA TYR A 14 -2.65 -7.58 2.28
C TYR A 14 -3.78 -7.28 1.30
N LYS A 15 -4.79 -6.56 1.78
CA LYS A 15 -5.81 -5.93 0.94
C LYS A 15 -5.44 -4.48 0.70
N SER A 16 -5.31 -4.08 -0.58
CA SER A 16 -5.22 -2.68 -0.99
C SER A 16 -6.61 -2.08 -1.05
N LYS A 17 -6.81 -0.89 -0.49
CA LYS A 17 -8.03 -0.09 -0.68
C LYS A 17 -7.68 1.34 -1.07
N VAL A 18 -8.54 1.93 -1.89
CA VAL A 18 -8.57 3.37 -2.12
C VAL A 18 -9.90 3.93 -1.60
N VAL A 19 -9.83 5.07 -0.91
CA VAL A 19 -11.01 5.82 -0.45
C VAL A 19 -10.93 7.21 -1.06
N LEU A 20 -11.99 7.63 -1.74
CA LEU A 20 -12.11 8.93 -2.39
C LEU A 20 -13.27 9.74 -1.78
N LEU A 21 -13.05 11.02 -1.52
CA LEU A 21 -14.07 11.96 -1.08
C LEU A 21 -14.53 12.83 -2.23
N PHE A 22 -15.83 12.87 -2.46
CA PHE A 22 -16.47 13.77 -3.40
C PHE A 22 -17.32 14.82 -2.67
N GLN A 23 -17.33 16.04 -3.18
CA GLN A 23 -18.25 17.09 -2.74
C GLN A 23 -18.96 17.70 -3.94
N LYS A 24 -20.27 17.91 -3.82
CA LYS A 24 -21.06 18.63 -4.81
C LYS A 24 -20.82 20.14 -4.69
N ILE A 25 -20.11 20.71 -5.66
CA ILE A 25 -19.78 22.14 -5.76
C ILE A 25 -20.49 22.72 -6.98
N GLU A 26 -21.42 23.66 -6.75
CA GLU A 26 -22.23 24.29 -7.82
C GLU A 26 -22.90 23.25 -8.71
N GLY A 27 -23.51 22.24 -8.09
CA GLY A 27 -24.22 21.17 -8.80
C GLY A 27 -23.36 20.01 -9.31
N VAL A 28 -22.02 20.11 -9.27
CA VAL A 28 -21.10 19.11 -9.84
C VAL A 28 -20.26 18.43 -8.77
N GLU A 29 -20.11 17.11 -8.84
CA GLU A 29 -19.25 16.34 -7.92
C GLU A 29 -17.77 16.56 -8.23
N VAL A 30 -17.00 16.92 -7.19
CA VAL A 30 -15.56 17.14 -7.27
C VAL A 30 -14.85 16.21 -6.29
N CYS A 31 -13.93 15.39 -6.78
CA CYS A 31 -13.02 14.58 -5.98
C CYS A 31 -12.02 15.50 -5.30
N LEU A 32 -12.04 15.55 -3.96
CA LEU A 32 -11.25 16.49 -3.18
C LEU A 32 -10.12 15.83 -2.39
N PHE A 33 -10.26 14.55 -2.08
CA PHE A 33 -9.34 13.81 -1.23
C PHE A 33 -9.29 12.35 -1.68
N GLY A 34 -8.11 11.75 -1.61
CA GLY A 34 -7.91 10.33 -1.83
C GLY A 34 -6.92 9.76 -0.83
N MET A 35 -7.12 8.52 -0.40
CA MET A 35 -6.13 7.77 0.36
C MET A 35 -6.03 6.32 -0.10
N TYR A 36 -4.81 5.80 -0.16
CA TYR A 36 -4.51 4.38 -0.36
C TYR A 36 -4.00 3.77 0.94
N VAL A 37 -4.50 2.59 1.26
CA VAL A 37 -4.21 1.87 2.49
C VAL A 37 -3.93 0.39 2.21
N GLN A 38 -3.03 -0.20 3.00
CA GLN A 38 -2.74 -1.63 3.01
C GLN A 38 -3.25 -2.22 4.32
N GLU A 39 -4.21 -3.14 4.25
CA GLU A 39 -4.77 -3.85 5.39
C GLU A 39 -4.18 -5.28 5.47
N PHE A 40 -3.37 -5.57 6.49
CA PHE A 40 -2.80 -6.90 6.76
C PHE A 40 -3.64 -7.61 7.82
N GLY A 41 -4.45 -8.58 7.39
CA GLY A 41 -5.45 -9.19 8.25
C GLY A 41 -4.90 -10.11 9.35
N SER A 42 -5.81 -10.71 10.12
CA SER A 42 -5.52 -11.74 11.12
C SER A 42 -4.88 -13.00 10.54
N GLU A 43 -5.10 -13.27 9.25
CA GLU A 43 -4.54 -14.39 8.50
C GLU A 43 -3.10 -14.12 8.01
N CYS A 44 -2.66 -12.86 8.02
CA CYS A 44 -1.30 -12.51 7.66
C CYS A 44 -0.32 -13.00 8.74
N ALA A 45 0.85 -13.48 8.32
CA ALA A 45 1.91 -13.88 9.24
C ALA A 45 2.48 -12.67 10.01
N PHE A 46 3.05 -12.95 11.18
CA PHE A 46 3.90 -12.00 11.91
C PHE A 46 5.15 -11.66 11.05
N PRO A 47 5.66 -10.41 11.04
CA PRO A 47 5.26 -9.27 11.88
C PRO A 47 4.03 -8.49 11.41
N ASN A 48 3.51 -8.68 10.20
CA ASN A 48 2.48 -7.81 9.64
C ASN A 48 1.05 -8.05 10.14
N GLN A 49 0.79 -9.18 10.79
CA GLN A 49 -0.53 -9.55 11.28
C GLN A 49 -1.28 -8.41 12.00
N ARG A 50 -2.53 -8.15 11.59
CA ARG A 50 -3.43 -7.11 12.15
C ARG A 50 -2.91 -5.68 12.08
N ARG A 51 -2.08 -5.35 11.08
CA ARG A 51 -1.56 -3.98 10.88
C ARG A 51 -2.19 -3.31 9.68
N VAL A 52 -2.33 -1.99 9.77
CA VAL A 52 -2.75 -1.14 8.66
C VAL A 52 -1.63 -0.17 8.33
N TYR A 53 -1.41 0.10 7.05
CA TYR A 53 -0.46 1.11 6.59
C TYR A 53 -1.16 2.13 5.70
N LEU A 54 -1.09 3.41 6.08
CA LEU A 54 -1.53 4.51 5.22
C LEU A 54 -0.43 4.79 4.19
N SER A 55 -0.59 4.23 2.99
CA SER A 55 0.45 4.26 1.97
C SER A 55 0.57 5.63 1.31
N TYR A 56 -0.57 6.21 0.92
CA TYR A 56 -0.61 7.51 0.25
C TYR A 56 -1.87 8.24 0.66
N LEU A 57 -1.75 9.57 0.78
CA LEU A 57 -2.86 10.47 1.02
C LEU A 57 -2.62 11.72 0.18
N ASP A 58 -3.66 12.19 -0.48
CA ASP A 58 -3.59 13.37 -1.32
C ASP A 58 -4.90 14.15 -1.29
N SER A 59 -4.82 15.45 -1.60
CA SER A 59 -6.00 16.30 -1.62
C SER A 59 -5.84 17.54 -2.49
N VAL A 60 -6.95 18.07 -2.98
CA VAL A 60 -7.02 19.37 -3.65
C VAL A 60 -7.77 20.39 -2.81
N LYS A 61 -7.39 21.66 -2.95
CA LYS A 61 -7.82 22.72 -2.03
C LYS A 61 -9.29 23.14 -2.13
N TYR A 62 -10.03 22.71 -3.14
CA TYR A 62 -11.34 23.27 -3.53
C TYR A 62 -12.52 22.97 -2.59
N PHE A 63 -12.28 22.35 -1.44
CA PHE A 63 -13.32 22.08 -0.46
C PHE A 63 -14.08 23.37 -0.08
N ARG A 64 -15.41 23.29 -0.10
CA ARG A 64 -16.31 24.39 0.29
C ARG A 64 -17.22 23.99 1.46
N PRO A 65 -17.69 24.95 2.28
CA PRO A 65 -17.29 26.35 2.29
C PRO A 65 -15.88 26.55 2.86
N GLU A 66 -15.20 27.61 2.42
CA GLU A 66 -13.88 28.02 2.95
C GLU A 66 -14.03 28.77 4.27
N VAL A 67 -14.49 28.06 5.31
CA VAL A 67 -14.70 28.60 6.66
C VAL A 67 -13.84 27.87 7.68
N LYS A 68 -13.80 28.40 8.91
CA LYS A 68 -13.17 27.75 10.06
C LYS A 68 -14.21 27.00 10.90
N ALA A 69 -13.82 25.86 11.45
CA ALA A 69 -14.57 25.18 12.49
C ALA A 69 -14.52 25.97 13.81
N VAL A 70 -15.37 25.60 14.78
CA VAL A 70 -15.39 26.22 16.13
C VAL A 70 -14.03 26.11 16.83
N THR A 71 -13.27 25.06 16.52
CA THR A 71 -11.90 24.82 17.00
C THR A 71 -10.84 25.73 16.36
N GLY A 72 -11.22 26.56 15.38
CA GLY A 72 -10.35 27.54 14.70
C GLY A 72 -9.58 27.00 13.49
N GLU A 73 -9.59 25.68 13.27
CA GLU A 73 -9.00 25.06 12.08
C GLU A 73 -9.90 25.22 10.84
N ALA A 74 -9.33 25.15 9.63
CA ALA A 74 -10.12 25.20 8.41
C ALA A 74 -11.09 24.00 8.33
N LEU A 75 -12.33 24.21 7.90
CA LEU A 75 -13.33 23.15 7.79
C LEU A 75 -12.85 21.99 6.90
N ARG A 76 -12.11 22.31 5.83
CA ARG A 76 -11.43 21.30 5.00
C ARG A 76 -10.53 20.37 5.81
N THR A 77 -9.67 20.95 6.66
CA THR A 77 -8.79 20.19 7.55
C THR A 77 -9.58 19.35 8.53
N PHE A 78 -10.61 19.93 9.15
CA PHE A 78 -11.51 19.21 10.05
C PHE A 78 -12.10 17.97 9.38
N VAL A 79 -12.68 18.10 8.18
CA VAL A 79 -13.28 16.96 7.46
C VAL A 79 -12.23 15.90 7.09
N TYR A 80 -11.03 16.30 6.68
CA TYR A 80 -9.96 15.34 6.38
C TYR A 80 -9.51 14.59 7.63
N HIS A 81 -9.45 15.26 8.79
CA HIS A 81 -9.23 14.60 10.07
C HIS A 81 -10.35 13.61 10.38
N GLU A 82 -11.63 13.98 10.21
CA GLU A 82 -12.75 13.06 10.49
C GLU A 82 -12.72 11.80 9.64
N ILE A 83 -12.32 11.90 8.37
CA ILE A 83 -12.18 10.74 7.49
C ILE A 83 -11.12 9.78 8.02
N LEU A 84 -9.96 10.31 8.43
CA LEU A 84 -8.88 9.49 8.97
C LEU A 84 -9.25 8.89 10.33
N ILE A 85 -9.87 9.68 11.22
CA ILE A 85 -10.32 9.23 12.53
C ILE A 85 -11.37 8.13 12.38
N GLY A 86 -12.38 8.35 11.52
CA GLY A 86 -13.41 7.36 11.22
C GLY A 86 -12.82 6.08 10.61
N TYR A 87 -11.79 6.20 9.77
CA TYR A 87 -11.09 5.04 9.23
C TYR A 87 -10.30 4.28 10.32
N LEU A 88 -9.61 4.97 11.23
CA LEU A 88 -8.93 4.34 12.36
C LEU A 88 -9.93 3.63 13.29
N GLU A 89 -11.07 4.25 13.56
CA GLU A 89 -12.16 3.65 14.33
C GLU A 89 -12.70 2.39 13.66
N TYR A 90 -12.95 2.45 12.34
CA TYR A 90 -13.37 1.30 11.54
C TYR A 90 -12.36 0.16 11.61
N CYS A 91 -11.06 0.46 11.47
CA CYS A 91 -10.00 -0.54 11.61
C CYS A 91 -9.96 -1.15 13.01
N LYS A 92 -10.09 -0.33 14.07
CA LYS A 92 -10.13 -0.80 15.46
C LYS A 92 -11.31 -1.75 15.69
N LYS A 93 -12.51 -1.36 15.25
CA LYS A 93 -13.74 -2.18 15.35
C LYS A 93 -13.65 -3.48 14.55
N ARG A 94 -12.88 -3.51 13.46
CA ARG A 94 -12.55 -4.73 12.72
C ARG A 94 -11.44 -5.58 13.35
N GLY A 95 -10.84 -5.16 14.46
CA GLY A 95 -9.82 -5.91 15.18
C GLY A 95 -8.38 -5.67 14.71
N PHE A 96 -8.11 -4.64 13.91
CA PHE A 96 -6.73 -4.22 13.66
C PHE A 96 -6.11 -3.62 14.93
N THR A 97 -4.81 -3.86 15.14
CA THR A 97 -4.13 -3.50 16.39
C THR A 97 -3.31 -2.23 16.28
N SER A 98 -2.86 -1.89 15.08
CA SER A 98 -2.07 -0.68 14.83
C SER A 98 -2.20 -0.17 13.41
N CYS A 99 -1.97 1.13 13.26
CA CYS A 99 -1.86 1.82 11.98
C CYS A 99 -0.50 2.52 11.88
N TYR A 100 0.12 2.47 10.71
CA TYR A 100 1.43 3.07 10.45
C TYR A 100 1.28 4.19 9.42
N ILE A 101 1.92 5.31 9.71
CA ILE A 101 1.90 6.50 8.87
C ILE A 101 3.33 6.96 8.68
N TRP A 102 3.76 7.06 7.42
CA TRP A 102 4.98 7.76 7.06
C TRP A 102 4.63 9.18 6.62
N ALA A 103 4.97 10.17 7.44
CA ALA A 103 4.70 11.58 7.22
C ALA A 103 5.69 12.19 6.20
N CYS A 104 5.65 11.70 4.96
CA CYS A 104 6.45 12.21 3.85
C CYS A 104 5.58 13.14 2.97
N PRO A 105 5.95 14.41 2.78
CA PRO A 105 5.33 15.23 1.75
C PRO A 105 5.82 14.82 0.35
N PRO A 106 5.03 15.04 -0.72
CA PRO A 106 5.48 14.77 -2.08
C PRO A 106 6.62 15.72 -2.47
N LEU A 107 7.49 15.24 -3.37
CA LEU A 107 8.58 16.06 -3.91
C LEU A 107 8.02 17.15 -4.84
N LYS A 108 8.80 18.20 -5.05
CA LYS A 108 8.40 19.30 -5.95
C LYS A 108 8.15 18.74 -7.36
N GLY A 109 6.91 18.90 -7.84
CA GLY A 109 6.49 18.42 -9.16
C GLY A 109 6.00 16.96 -9.19
N GLU A 110 5.92 16.29 -8.03
CA GLU A 110 5.29 14.97 -7.91
C GLU A 110 3.87 15.09 -7.32
N ASP A 111 2.96 14.27 -7.83
CA ASP A 111 1.61 14.11 -7.32
C ASP A 111 1.47 12.71 -6.72
N TYR A 112 0.86 12.57 -5.54
CA TYR A 112 0.70 11.24 -4.92
C TYR A 112 -0.45 10.45 -5.53
N ILE A 113 -1.60 11.09 -5.72
CA ILE A 113 -2.82 10.48 -6.23
C ILE A 113 -3.49 11.39 -7.25
N ILE A 114 -3.63 12.68 -6.94
CA ILE A 114 -4.41 13.61 -7.75
C ILE A 114 -3.49 14.36 -8.71
N TYR A 115 -3.66 14.12 -10.01
CA TYR A 115 -2.77 14.67 -11.02
C TYR A 115 -2.96 16.18 -11.21
N CYS A 116 -1.83 16.90 -11.17
CA CYS A 116 -1.72 18.32 -11.44
C CYS A 116 -2.51 19.18 -10.43
N HIS A 117 -1.86 19.50 -9.31
CA HIS A 117 -2.41 20.35 -8.25
C HIS A 117 -2.51 21.84 -8.65
N PRO A 118 -3.45 22.60 -8.05
CA PRO A 118 -3.53 24.04 -8.28
C PRO A 118 -2.28 24.78 -7.76
N GLU A 119 -1.77 25.73 -8.55
CA GLU A 119 -0.56 26.51 -8.19
C GLU A 119 -0.70 27.26 -6.85
N ILE A 120 -1.93 27.65 -6.54
CA ILE A 120 -2.32 28.33 -5.30
C ILE A 120 -2.38 27.37 -4.08
N GLN A 121 -2.19 26.07 -4.26
CA GLN A 121 -2.07 25.09 -3.19
C GLN A 121 -0.59 24.84 -2.88
N LYS A 122 -0.20 25.12 -1.63
CA LYS A 122 1.15 24.87 -1.14
C LYS A 122 1.27 23.45 -0.58
N THR A 123 2.33 22.74 -0.98
CA THR A 123 2.71 21.48 -0.34
C THR A 123 3.27 21.76 1.06
N PRO A 124 2.77 21.10 2.11
CA PRO A 124 3.29 21.30 3.46
C PRO A 124 4.74 20.80 3.56
N LYS A 125 5.56 21.51 4.34
CA LYS A 125 6.84 20.96 4.80
C LYS A 125 6.60 19.81 5.77
N SER A 126 7.57 18.92 5.92
CA SER A 126 7.46 17.69 6.72
C SER A 126 7.09 17.94 8.19
N ASP A 127 7.61 19.00 8.81
CA ASP A 127 7.27 19.39 10.18
C ASP A 127 5.79 19.77 10.31
N LYS A 128 5.26 20.53 9.34
CA LYS A 128 3.85 20.92 9.28
C LYS A 128 2.95 19.74 8.97
N LEU A 129 3.36 18.85 8.07
CA LEU A 129 2.63 17.63 7.75
C LEU A 129 2.56 16.68 8.95
N ARG A 130 3.68 16.52 9.65
CA ARG A 130 3.74 15.72 10.87
C ARG A 130 2.82 16.28 11.95
N GLU A 131 2.88 17.58 12.21
CA GLU A 131 2.00 18.23 13.18
C GLU A 131 0.51 18.11 12.79
N TRP A 132 0.20 18.14 11.50
CA TRP A 132 -1.16 17.90 10.99
C TRP A 132 -1.67 16.49 11.37
N TYR A 133 -0.86 15.45 11.15
CA TYR A 133 -1.20 14.09 11.61
C TYR A 133 -1.29 13.98 13.12
N LEU A 134 -0.35 14.56 13.87
CA LEU A 134 -0.36 14.52 15.34
C LEU A 134 -1.58 15.25 15.94
N ALA A 135 -2.06 16.32 15.30
CA ALA A 135 -3.28 17.01 15.70
C ALA A 135 -4.52 16.10 15.50
N MET A 136 -4.62 15.45 14.34
CA MET A 136 -5.66 14.45 14.06
C MET A 136 -5.64 13.31 15.08
N LEU A 137 -4.46 12.74 15.36
CA LEU A 137 -4.31 11.62 16.29
C LEU A 137 -4.61 12.01 17.73
N ARG A 138 -4.26 13.23 18.16
CA ARG A 138 -4.66 13.77 19.46
C ARG A 138 -6.19 13.85 19.61
N LYS A 139 -6.90 14.19 18.53
CA LYS A 139 -8.36 14.15 18.53
C LYS A 139 -8.86 12.70 18.67
N ALA A 140 -8.33 11.78 17.88
CA ALA A 140 -8.67 10.36 17.95
C ALA A 140 -8.41 9.73 19.34
N SER A 141 -7.35 10.14 20.04
CA SER A 141 -7.06 9.70 21.41
C SER A 141 -8.10 10.20 22.42
N LYS A 142 -8.58 11.45 22.28
CA LYS A 142 -9.66 11.97 23.14
C LYS A 142 -10.98 11.23 22.96
N GLU A 143 -11.19 10.66 21.77
CA GLU A 143 -12.35 9.84 21.43
C GLU A 143 -12.15 8.34 21.78
N ASN A 144 -11.07 7.98 22.49
CA ASN A 144 -10.70 6.61 22.87
C ASN A 144 -10.53 5.65 21.67
N ILE A 145 -10.27 6.20 20.47
CA ILE A 145 -9.97 5.41 19.28
C ILE A 145 -8.51 4.98 19.34
N VAL A 146 -7.60 5.95 19.45
CA VAL A 146 -6.16 5.72 19.56
C VAL A 146 -5.78 5.53 21.03
N VAL A 147 -5.24 4.36 21.34
CA VAL A 147 -4.83 3.97 22.69
C VAL A 147 -3.50 4.62 23.07
N ASP A 148 -2.54 4.62 22.15
CA ASP A 148 -1.19 5.12 22.39
C ASP A 148 -0.50 5.52 21.07
N LEU A 149 0.51 6.40 21.17
CA LEU A 149 1.27 6.92 20.05
C LEU A 149 2.76 6.73 20.31
N THR A 150 3.45 6.15 19.34
CA THR A 150 4.91 6.00 19.36
C THR A 150 5.46 6.17 17.94
N ASN A 151 6.74 5.91 17.75
CA ASN A 151 7.37 5.87 16.44
C ASN A 151 8.13 4.56 16.22
N LEU A 152 8.44 4.27 14.95
CA LEU A 152 9.12 3.04 14.55
C LEU A 152 10.47 2.86 15.28
N TYR A 153 11.22 3.94 15.49
CA TYR A 153 12.53 3.87 16.13
C TYR A 153 12.42 3.50 17.61
N ASP A 154 11.64 4.26 18.38
CA ASP A 154 11.48 4.08 19.81
C ASP A 154 10.84 2.71 20.15
N HIS A 155 9.96 2.19 19.29
CA HIS A 155 9.30 0.89 19.50
C HIS A 155 10.20 -0.33 19.21
N PHE A 156 11.05 -0.28 18.17
CA PHE A 156 11.77 -1.46 17.69
C PHE A 156 13.30 -1.42 17.92
N PHE A 157 13.89 -0.23 18.06
CA PHE A 157 15.34 -0.05 18.15
C PHE A 157 15.80 0.26 19.58
N LEU A 158 14.93 0.81 20.42
CA LEU A 158 15.24 1.09 21.81
C LEU A 158 14.69 0.00 22.73
N THR A 159 15.50 -0.43 23.69
CA THR A 159 15.07 -1.21 24.85
C THR A 159 14.89 -0.25 26.02
N THR A 160 13.75 0.44 26.08
CA THR A 160 13.45 1.38 27.16
C THR A 160 12.82 0.67 28.37
N GLY A 161 13.21 1.06 29.57
CA GLY A 161 12.59 0.61 30.82
C GLY A 161 12.69 -0.90 31.01
N GLU A 162 11.55 -1.54 31.23
CA GLU A 162 11.46 -3.00 31.42
C GLU A 162 11.19 -3.78 30.14
N CYS A 163 11.37 -3.16 28.96
CA CYS A 163 11.25 -3.86 27.68
C CYS A 163 12.29 -4.98 27.57
N LYS A 164 11.83 -6.20 27.27
CA LYS A 164 12.63 -7.43 27.17
C LYS A 164 12.61 -8.00 25.74
N ALA A 165 12.12 -7.22 24.78
CA ALA A 165 11.89 -7.68 23.43
C ALA A 165 13.21 -7.67 22.62
N LYS A 166 13.46 -8.72 21.82
CA LYS A 166 14.66 -8.83 20.96
C LYS A 166 14.66 -7.71 19.92
N VAL A 167 15.76 -6.97 19.81
CA VAL A 167 15.97 -6.00 18.70
C VAL A 167 16.45 -6.79 17.48
N THR A 168 15.58 -6.93 16.47
CA THR A 168 15.83 -7.73 15.26
C THR A 168 14.99 -7.20 14.12
N ALA A 169 15.50 -7.26 12.89
CA ALA A 169 14.75 -6.78 11.73
C ALA A 169 13.50 -7.64 11.46
N GLY A 170 13.50 -8.92 11.90
CA GLY A 170 12.36 -9.83 11.76
C GLY A 170 11.10 -9.44 12.54
N ARG A 171 11.17 -8.41 13.39
CA ARG A 171 10.00 -7.85 14.12
C ARG A 171 9.42 -6.60 13.46
N LEU A 172 10.14 -5.97 12.54
CA LEU A 172 9.67 -4.76 11.86
C LEU A 172 8.61 -5.15 10.81
N PRO A 173 7.44 -4.50 10.79
CA PRO A 173 6.41 -4.81 9.80
C PRO A 173 6.84 -4.37 8.40
N TYR A 174 6.76 -5.28 7.44
CA TYR A 174 7.19 -5.05 6.06
C TYR A 174 6.04 -4.52 5.22
N PHE A 175 5.98 -3.20 4.98
CA PHE A 175 4.95 -2.58 4.14
C PHE A 175 5.47 -2.31 2.74
N ASP A 176 4.62 -2.55 1.74
CA ASP A 176 4.99 -2.32 0.34
C ASP A 176 5.12 -0.82 0.08
N GLY A 177 6.24 -0.39 -0.50
CA GLY A 177 6.56 1.02 -0.68
C GLY A 177 6.71 1.81 0.63
N ASP A 178 7.14 1.21 1.74
CA ASP A 178 7.60 1.99 2.90
C ASP A 178 9.12 2.27 2.83
N TYR A 179 9.61 3.16 3.68
CA TYR A 179 11.01 3.57 3.67
C TYR A 179 11.96 2.45 4.14
N TRP A 180 11.68 1.84 5.30
CA TRP A 180 12.64 0.97 5.98
C TRP A 180 12.97 -0.32 5.22
N PRO A 181 12.04 -1.00 4.51
CA PRO A 181 12.37 -2.24 3.80
C PRO A 181 13.43 -2.00 2.73
N GLY A 182 13.25 -0.95 1.93
CA GLY A 182 14.21 -0.59 0.89
C GLY A 182 15.56 -0.14 1.49
N ALA A 183 15.55 0.62 2.59
CA ALA A 183 16.77 1.00 3.28
C ALA A 183 17.53 -0.23 3.83
N ALA A 184 16.81 -1.22 4.37
CA ALA A 184 17.39 -2.46 4.85
C ALA A 184 17.98 -3.29 3.69
N GLU A 185 17.29 -3.38 2.55
CA GLU A 185 17.81 -4.04 1.34
C GLU A 185 19.12 -3.40 0.85
N ASP A 186 19.14 -2.07 0.75
CA ASP A 186 20.32 -1.30 0.35
C ASP A 186 21.51 -1.56 1.30
N LEU A 187 21.26 -1.59 2.62
CA LEU A 187 22.27 -1.90 3.64
C LEU A 187 22.76 -3.36 3.57
N ILE A 188 21.87 -4.33 3.33
CA ILE A 188 22.25 -5.73 3.18
C ILE A 188 23.18 -5.91 1.97
N ILE A 189 22.89 -5.23 0.85
CA ILE A 189 23.76 -5.26 -0.34
C ILE A 189 25.13 -4.68 -0.01
N GLN A 190 25.20 -3.55 0.72
CA GLN A 190 26.47 -2.95 1.14
C GLN A 190 27.28 -3.89 2.03
N LEU A 191 26.64 -4.53 3.02
CA LEU A 191 27.30 -5.48 3.92
C LEU A 191 27.90 -6.67 3.14
N ARG A 192 27.21 -7.18 2.11
CA ARG A 192 27.74 -8.24 1.24
C ARG A 192 28.98 -7.80 0.47
N GLN A 193 28.98 -6.56 -0.06
CA GLN A 193 30.13 -6.03 -0.80
C GLN A 193 31.34 -5.82 0.12
N GLU A 194 31.13 -5.39 1.36
CA GLU A 194 32.19 -5.26 2.36
C GLU A 194 32.81 -6.61 2.73
N ASP A 195 32.00 -7.66 2.89
CA ASP A 195 32.47 -9.02 3.16
C ASP A 195 33.29 -9.59 1.98
N GLY A 196 32.85 -9.37 0.74
CA GLY A 196 33.59 -9.76 -0.47
C GLY A 196 34.93 -9.04 -0.62
N ARG A 197 35.04 -7.78 -0.20
CA ARG A 197 36.30 -7.01 -0.20
C ARG A 197 37.29 -7.47 0.88
N LYS A 198 36.78 -7.92 2.03
CA LYS A 198 37.61 -8.46 3.13
C LYS A 198 38.24 -9.82 2.78
N LEU A 199 37.54 -10.64 2.00
CA LEU A 199 38.09 -11.93 1.51
C LEU A 199 39.28 -11.74 0.54
N ASN A 200 39.36 -10.59 -0.15
CA ASN A 200 40.43 -10.28 -1.11
C ASN A 200 41.66 -9.57 -0.51
N LYS A 201 41.64 -9.19 0.78
CA LYS A 201 42.80 -8.62 1.48
C LYS A 201 43.13 -9.45 2.73
N LYS A 202 44.03 -10.43 2.61
CA LYS A 202 44.75 -10.99 3.76
C LYS A 202 45.64 -9.89 4.35
N GLY A 203 45.13 -9.18 5.36
CA GLY A 203 45.88 -8.15 6.06
C GLY A 203 45.07 -7.53 7.20
N THR A 204 45.49 -7.83 8.42
CA THR A 204 45.00 -7.33 9.70
C THR A 204 44.76 -5.81 9.68
N ILE A 205 43.54 -5.35 9.99
CA ILE A 205 43.28 -4.11 10.76
C ILE A 205 41.83 -4.14 11.28
N LYS A 206 41.73 -3.96 12.60
CA LYS A 206 40.52 -3.80 13.41
C LYS A 206 39.79 -2.50 13.07
N LYS A 207 38.48 -2.58 12.82
CA LYS A 207 37.44 -1.70 13.39
C LYS A 207 36.16 -2.52 13.58
N THR A 208 36.25 -3.50 14.49
CA THR A 208 35.09 -4.19 15.04
C THR A 208 34.43 -3.24 16.03
N LEU A 209 33.10 -3.12 15.97
CA LEU A 209 32.25 -2.68 17.08
C LEU A 209 32.90 -3.08 18.41
N THR A 210 33.15 -2.11 19.28
CA THR A 210 33.79 -2.39 20.56
C THR A 210 32.99 -3.50 21.26
N LYS A 211 33.69 -4.57 21.61
CA LYS A 211 33.21 -5.74 22.39
C LYS A 211 32.37 -5.39 23.64
N ARG A 212 32.33 -4.11 24.03
CA ARG A 212 31.48 -3.54 25.10
C ARG A 212 30.01 -3.37 24.71
N ALA A 213 29.68 -3.02 23.46
CA ALA A 213 28.28 -2.87 23.04
C ALA A 213 27.58 -4.23 22.88
N LEU A 214 28.29 -5.23 22.33
CA LEU A 214 27.81 -6.61 22.19
C LEU A 214 27.62 -7.34 23.54
N LYS A 215 28.37 -6.97 24.59
CA LYS A 215 28.21 -7.54 25.93
C LYS A 215 26.98 -7.02 26.68
N ALA A 216 26.43 -5.87 26.31
CA ALA A 216 25.27 -5.28 26.96
C ALA A 216 23.94 -5.97 26.59
N SER A 217 23.92 -6.82 25.53
CA SER A 217 22.71 -7.49 25.04
C SER A 217 22.60 -8.99 25.38
N GLY A 218 23.49 -9.54 26.22
CA GLY A 218 23.26 -10.84 26.87
C GLY A 218 23.17 -12.09 25.98
N GLN A 219 23.74 -12.11 24.78
CA GLN A 219 23.72 -13.30 23.90
C GLN A 219 25.16 -13.76 23.58
N ALA A 220 25.53 -14.93 24.10
CA ALA A 220 26.91 -15.45 24.10
C ALA A 220 27.27 -16.34 22.90
N ASP A 221 26.31 -16.72 22.04
CA ASP A 221 26.58 -17.50 20.83
C ASP A 221 25.91 -16.85 19.62
N LEU A 222 26.70 -16.13 18.81
CA LEU A 222 26.20 -15.53 17.58
C LEU A 222 26.59 -16.39 16.38
N SER A 223 25.60 -17.05 15.78
CA SER A 223 25.72 -17.50 14.39
C SER A 223 26.05 -16.29 13.49
N SER A 224 26.67 -16.55 12.33
CA SER A 224 26.99 -15.50 11.35
C SER A 224 25.76 -14.64 11.01
N ASN A 225 24.57 -15.25 10.99
CA ASN A 225 23.31 -14.58 10.68
C ASN A 225 22.80 -13.68 11.81
N ALA A 226 22.89 -14.11 13.08
CA ALA A 226 22.50 -13.27 14.23
C ALA A 226 23.39 -12.02 14.35
N SER A 227 24.69 -12.15 14.07
CA SER A 227 25.61 -10.99 14.02
C SER A 227 25.26 -10.01 12.89
N LYS A 228 24.83 -10.53 11.73
CA LYS A 228 24.41 -9.71 10.58
C LYS A 228 23.11 -8.97 10.85
N ASP A 229 22.14 -9.60 11.50
CA ASP A 229 20.89 -8.96 11.91
C ASP A 229 21.15 -7.81 12.91
N LEU A 230 21.98 -8.04 13.92
CA LEU A 230 22.32 -6.99 14.88
C LEU A 230 23.04 -5.80 14.21
N LEU A 231 23.97 -6.07 13.29
CA LEU A 231 24.66 -5.04 12.53
C LEU A 231 23.71 -4.28 11.59
N LEU A 232 22.79 -4.99 10.94
CA LEU A 232 21.74 -4.40 10.11
C LEU A 232 20.86 -3.46 10.95
N MET A 233 20.38 -3.92 12.10
CA MET A 233 19.56 -3.12 13.02
C MET A 233 20.30 -1.89 13.54
N HIS A 234 21.60 -2.00 13.82
CA HIS A 234 22.40 -0.84 14.21
C HIS A 234 22.47 0.21 13.09
N LYS A 235 22.89 -0.18 11.87
CA LYS A 235 23.01 0.75 10.73
C LYS A 235 21.66 1.33 10.32
N LEU A 236 20.61 0.52 10.35
CA LEU A 236 19.25 0.96 10.06
C LEU A 236 18.76 1.93 11.14
N GLY A 237 19.07 1.69 12.41
CA GLY A 237 18.76 2.58 13.52
C GLY A 237 19.44 3.95 13.38
N GLU A 238 20.73 3.98 13.02
CA GLU A 238 21.45 5.23 12.74
C GLU A 238 20.82 6.01 11.57
N THR A 239 20.28 5.28 10.58
CA THR A 239 19.61 5.88 9.42
C THR A 239 18.24 6.47 9.76
N ILE A 240 17.45 5.76 10.56
CA ILE A 240 16.06 6.14 10.88
C ILE A 240 16.01 7.17 12.01
N SER A 241 16.92 7.12 12.99
CA SER A 241 16.92 7.98 14.18
C SER A 241 16.75 9.48 13.87
N PRO A 242 17.45 10.09 12.90
CA PRO A 242 17.31 11.51 12.58
C PRO A 242 15.92 11.92 12.07
N MET A 243 15.15 10.95 11.58
CA MET A 243 13.82 11.13 10.99
C MET A 243 12.74 10.33 11.72
N LYS A 244 13.02 9.89 12.96
CA LYS A 244 12.13 8.98 13.69
C LYS A 244 10.70 9.51 13.85
N GLU A 245 10.55 10.82 14.03
CA GLU A 245 9.26 11.48 14.20
C GLU A 245 8.39 11.44 12.94
N ASP A 246 8.98 11.18 11.76
CA ASP A 246 8.23 11.04 10.51
C ASP A 246 7.62 9.63 10.35
N PHE A 247 7.98 8.66 11.20
CA PHE A 247 7.45 7.30 11.20
C PHE A 247 6.50 7.06 12.38
N ILE A 248 5.26 7.53 12.22
CA ILE A 248 4.25 7.49 13.28
C ILE A 248 3.64 6.09 13.37
N MET A 249 3.67 5.51 14.57
CA MET A 249 3.03 4.23 14.89
C MET A 249 1.86 4.48 15.84
N VAL A 250 0.67 4.20 15.35
CA VAL A 250 -0.60 4.42 16.04
C VAL A 250 -1.06 3.10 16.65
N HIS A 251 -1.15 3.02 17.97
CA HIS A 251 -1.70 1.85 18.66
C HIS A 251 -3.22 1.99 18.76
N LEU A 252 -3.95 1.05 18.14
CA LEU A 252 -5.40 0.92 18.30
C LEU A 252 -5.77 0.00 19.48
N GLN A 253 -4.81 -0.82 19.91
CA GLN A 253 -4.91 -1.75 21.03
C GLN A 253 -3.76 -1.59 22.01
N HIS A 254 -3.89 -2.15 23.21
CA HIS A 254 -2.87 -2.03 24.25
C HIS A 254 -1.63 -2.89 23.94
N CYS A 255 -0.44 -2.29 24.09
CA CYS A 255 0.85 -2.96 23.90
C CYS A 255 1.41 -3.49 25.23
N CYS A 256 1.95 -4.72 25.23
CA CYS A 256 2.67 -5.29 26.36
C CYS A 256 4.05 -4.63 26.54
N THR A 257 4.35 -4.10 27.73
CA THR A 257 5.61 -3.42 28.05
C THR A 257 6.84 -4.32 27.88
N HIS A 258 6.73 -5.63 28.13
CA HIS A 258 7.88 -6.54 28.03
C HIS A 258 8.18 -7.00 26.60
N CYS A 259 7.17 -7.44 25.84
CA CYS A 259 7.40 -8.03 24.52
C CYS A 259 7.07 -7.10 23.34
N CYS A 260 6.51 -5.92 23.62
CA CYS A 260 5.98 -4.95 22.66
C CYS A 260 4.95 -5.53 21.69
N ILE A 261 4.25 -6.61 22.07
CA ILE A 261 3.18 -7.19 21.27
C ILE A 261 1.86 -6.54 21.68
N LEU A 262 1.08 -6.15 20.68
CA LEU A 262 -0.27 -5.61 20.85
C LEU A 262 -1.21 -6.75 21.23
N MET A 263 -1.92 -6.60 22.34
CA MET A 263 -2.75 -7.63 22.93
C MET A 263 -4.15 -7.63 22.29
N VAL A 264 -4.65 -8.82 21.91
CA VAL A 264 -5.93 -8.99 21.21
C VAL A 264 -6.88 -9.97 21.89
N SER A 265 -6.40 -10.73 22.87
CA SER A 265 -7.15 -11.75 23.59
C SER A 265 -6.47 -12.06 24.92
N GLY A 266 -7.21 -12.69 25.84
CA GLY A 266 -6.70 -13.03 27.17
C GLY A 266 -6.80 -11.84 28.13
N SER A 267 -5.92 -11.79 29.13
CA SER A 267 -5.88 -10.70 30.10
C SER A 267 -4.69 -9.77 29.87
N ARG A 268 -4.95 -8.47 29.95
CA ARG A 268 -3.89 -7.47 30.17
C ARG A 268 -3.70 -7.30 31.67
N TRP A 269 -2.48 -7.50 32.14
CA TRP A 269 -2.09 -7.37 33.54
C TRP A 269 -1.56 -5.97 33.77
N VAL A 270 -2.29 -5.16 34.53
CA VAL A 270 -2.04 -3.72 34.67
C VAL A 270 -1.48 -3.41 36.06
N CYS A 271 -0.47 -2.55 36.11
CA CYS A 271 -0.03 -1.94 37.36
C CYS A 271 -0.76 -0.63 37.58
N ASN A 272 -1.45 -0.49 38.71
CA ASN A 272 -2.17 0.76 39.05
C ASN A 272 -1.25 1.84 39.65
N GLN A 273 0.01 1.49 39.96
CA GLN A 273 0.99 2.39 40.59
C GLN A 273 1.98 2.97 39.57
N CYS A 274 2.30 2.20 38.52
CA CYS A 274 3.17 2.66 37.43
C CYS A 274 2.36 3.13 36.23
N LYS A 275 2.65 4.35 35.77
CA LYS A 275 2.02 4.89 34.58
C LYS A 275 2.34 4.01 33.37
N ASN A 276 1.29 3.58 32.66
CA ASN A 276 1.37 2.84 31.40
C ASN A 276 2.09 1.47 31.45
N PHE A 277 2.27 0.87 32.64
CA PHE A 277 2.81 -0.48 32.74
C PHE A 277 1.70 -1.52 32.62
N GLN A 278 1.81 -2.37 31.60
CA GLN A 278 0.89 -3.46 31.37
C GLN A 278 1.55 -4.59 30.59
N ILE A 279 1.23 -5.84 30.92
CA ILE A 279 1.84 -7.01 30.29
C ILE A 279 0.79 -8.05 29.90
N CYS A 280 1.08 -8.84 28.86
CA CYS A 280 0.20 -9.94 28.45
C CYS A 280 0.35 -11.16 29.36
N ASP A 281 -0.60 -12.10 29.30
CA ASP A 281 -0.59 -13.35 30.07
C ASP A 281 0.75 -14.08 30.05
N ARG A 282 1.32 -14.30 28.86
CA ARG A 282 2.63 -14.97 28.71
C ARG A 282 3.76 -14.24 29.44
N CYS A 283 3.76 -12.90 29.38
CA CYS A 283 4.75 -12.09 30.05
C CYS A 283 4.53 -12.05 31.56
N TYR A 284 3.27 -12.08 32.02
CA TYR A 284 2.91 -12.19 33.42
C TYR A 284 3.37 -13.51 34.04
N GLU A 285 3.11 -14.64 33.39
CA GLU A 285 3.60 -15.95 33.83
C GLU A 285 5.12 -16.01 33.93
N THR A 286 5.81 -15.38 32.97
CA THR A 286 7.27 -15.27 32.98
C THR A 286 7.74 -14.39 34.14
N GLU A 287 7.03 -13.31 34.42
CA GLU A 287 7.34 -12.39 35.51
C GLU A 287 7.17 -13.03 36.89
N GLN A 288 6.11 -13.83 37.08
CA GLN A 288 5.88 -14.57 38.32
C GLN A 288 6.98 -15.58 38.65
N LYS A 289 7.67 -16.13 37.63
CA LYS A 289 8.76 -17.09 37.80
C LYS A 289 10.11 -16.45 38.12
N ARG A 290 10.22 -15.12 38.02
CA ARG A 290 11.47 -14.39 38.31
C ARG A 290 11.73 -14.27 39.80
N GLU A 291 13.01 -14.09 40.12
CA GLU A 291 13.44 -13.69 41.45
C GLU A 291 12.79 -12.37 41.85
N GLU A 292 12.48 -12.22 43.13
CA GLU A 292 11.71 -11.09 43.66
C GLU A 292 12.31 -9.71 43.31
N ARG A 293 13.64 -9.61 43.27
CA ARG A 293 14.38 -8.39 42.91
C ARG A 293 14.32 -8.02 41.42
N GLU A 294 13.97 -8.96 40.56
CA GLU A 294 13.90 -8.78 39.11
C GLU A 294 12.46 -8.60 38.60
N ARG A 295 11.49 -8.63 39.53
CA ARG A 295 10.08 -8.37 39.23
C ARG A 295 9.82 -6.88 39.13
N HIS A 296 8.83 -6.53 38.32
CA HIS A 296 8.25 -5.19 38.31
C HIS A 296 7.82 -4.76 39.73
N PRO A 297 8.16 -3.54 40.17
CA PRO A 297 8.97 -2.51 39.50
C PRO A 297 10.49 -2.76 39.56
N PHE A 298 11.16 -2.69 38.41
CA PHE A 298 12.61 -2.89 38.32
C PHE A 298 13.36 -1.85 39.17
N ASN A 299 14.22 -2.32 40.10
CA ASN A 299 15.04 -1.50 41.01
C ASN A 299 14.31 -0.71 42.11
N GLN A 300 13.06 -1.04 42.46
CA GLN A 300 12.39 -0.47 43.63
C GLN A 300 12.15 -1.54 44.71
N ARG A 301 12.16 -1.12 45.98
CA ARG A 301 11.94 -2.02 47.13
C ARG A 301 10.46 -2.38 47.34
N GLU A 302 9.55 -1.69 46.66
CA GLU A 302 8.11 -1.86 46.79
C GLU A 302 7.56 -2.80 45.73
N LYS A 303 6.73 -3.76 46.13
CA LYS A 303 6.08 -4.69 45.20
C LYS A 303 4.83 -4.04 44.64
N HIS A 304 4.73 -3.97 43.31
CA HIS A 304 3.50 -3.58 42.66
C HIS A 304 2.68 -4.82 42.28
N VAL A 305 1.43 -4.84 42.71
CA VAL A 305 0.47 -5.90 42.34
C VAL A 305 -0.09 -5.59 40.95
N LEU A 306 -0.15 -6.62 40.11
CA LEU A 306 -0.75 -6.54 38.77
C LEU A 306 -2.16 -7.10 38.80
N TYR A 307 -3.09 -6.37 38.18
CA TYR A 307 -4.51 -6.71 38.13
C TYR A 307 -4.89 -7.14 36.71
N PRO A 308 -5.58 -8.29 36.54
CA PRO A 308 -6.03 -8.72 35.22
C PRO A 308 -7.21 -7.87 34.77
N VAL A 309 -7.17 -7.44 33.51
CA VAL A 309 -8.30 -6.84 32.80
C VAL A 309 -8.50 -7.66 31.53
N GLU A 310 -9.67 -8.26 31.38
CA GLU A 310 -9.98 -9.15 30.26
C GLU A 310 -10.16 -8.35 28.96
N ILE A 311 -9.66 -8.89 27.85
CA ILE A 311 -9.76 -8.29 26.52
C ILE A 311 -10.95 -8.93 25.80
N THR A 312 -12.09 -8.24 25.79
CA THR A 312 -13.35 -8.75 25.20
C THR A 312 -13.81 -7.96 23.97
N ASP A 313 -13.19 -6.81 23.69
CA ASP A 313 -13.62 -5.83 22.68
C ASP A 313 -12.93 -5.98 21.33
N VAL A 314 -12.00 -6.94 21.18
CA VAL A 314 -11.25 -7.17 19.95
C VAL A 314 -11.77 -8.42 19.21
N PRO A 315 -12.27 -8.28 17.97
CA PRO A 315 -12.71 -9.43 17.18
C PRO A 315 -11.61 -10.46 16.88
N THR A 316 -11.99 -11.73 16.85
CA THR A 316 -11.10 -12.88 16.61
C THR A 316 -10.52 -12.95 15.20
N ASP A 317 -11.15 -12.30 14.23
CA ASP A 317 -10.64 -12.11 12.88
C ASP A 317 -10.73 -10.65 12.44
N THR A 318 -10.17 -10.34 11.27
CA THR A 318 -10.29 -9.02 10.63
C THR A 318 -11.03 -9.08 9.31
N LYS A 319 -11.98 -10.02 9.14
CA LYS A 319 -12.64 -10.21 7.86
C LYS A 319 -13.37 -8.94 7.45
N ASP A 320 -13.13 -8.55 6.21
CA ASP A 320 -13.81 -7.44 5.59
C ASP A 320 -15.15 -7.93 5.01
N ARG A 321 -16.23 -7.23 5.34
CA ARG A 321 -17.57 -7.53 4.83
C ARG A 321 -17.94 -6.70 3.62
N ASP A 322 -17.11 -5.73 3.26
CA ASP A 322 -17.34 -4.87 2.11
C ASP A 322 -17.10 -5.62 0.80
N GLU A 323 -17.92 -5.33 -0.22
CA GLU A 323 -17.74 -5.87 -1.56
C GLU A 323 -16.42 -5.40 -2.18
N ILE A 324 -15.71 -6.29 -2.87
CA ILE A 324 -14.50 -5.94 -3.59
C ILE A 324 -14.91 -5.30 -4.92
N LEU A 325 -14.55 -4.02 -5.09
CA LEU A 325 -14.67 -3.31 -6.36
C LEU A 325 -13.35 -3.44 -7.12
N GLU A 326 -13.25 -4.42 -8.00
CA GLU A 326 -12.08 -4.60 -8.85
C GLU A 326 -12.04 -3.52 -9.95
N SER A 327 -10.94 -2.78 -10.04
CA SER A 327 -10.71 -1.84 -11.13
C SER A 327 -9.23 -1.64 -11.41
N GLU A 328 -8.82 -1.94 -12.64
CA GLU A 328 -7.44 -1.78 -13.08
C GLU A 328 -6.87 -0.38 -12.80
N PHE A 329 -7.69 0.67 -12.90
CA PHE A 329 -7.22 2.04 -12.71
C PHE A 329 -7.08 2.43 -11.24
N PHE A 330 -7.78 1.76 -10.31
CA PHE A 330 -7.88 2.18 -8.91
C PHE A 330 -7.16 1.22 -7.95
N ASP A 331 -6.65 0.08 -8.45
CA ASP A 331 -5.92 -0.90 -7.64
C ASP A 331 -4.64 -0.32 -7.01
N THR A 332 -3.98 0.61 -7.71
CA THR A 332 -2.74 1.27 -7.27
C THR A 332 -2.74 2.75 -7.63
N ARG A 333 -2.06 3.57 -6.82
CA ARG A 333 -1.87 5.00 -7.14
C ARG A 333 -1.29 5.20 -8.55
N GLN A 334 -0.38 4.32 -8.97
CA GLN A 334 0.34 4.50 -10.23
C GLN A 334 -0.57 4.25 -11.42
N ALA A 335 -1.45 3.24 -11.34
CA ALA A 335 -2.46 3.02 -12.36
C ALA A 335 -3.41 4.22 -12.47
N PHE A 336 -3.80 4.78 -11.33
CA PHE A 336 -4.69 5.95 -11.28
C PHE A 336 -4.02 7.21 -11.86
N LEU A 337 -2.78 7.48 -11.45
CA LEU A 337 -2.00 8.59 -12.00
C LEU A 337 -1.77 8.42 -13.50
N SER A 338 -1.46 7.22 -13.98
CA SER A 338 -1.28 6.95 -15.42
C SER A 338 -2.57 7.19 -16.21
N LEU A 339 -3.73 6.81 -15.67
CA LEU A 339 -5.03 7.14 -16.26
C LEU A 339 -5.21 8.65 -16.37
N CYS A 340 -4.95 9.37 -15.27
CA CYS A 340 -5.12 10.82 -15.23
C CYS A 340 -4.14 11.55 -16.15
N GLN A 341 -2.88 11.15 -16.18
CA GLN A 341 -1.85 11.72 -17.03
C GLN A 341 -2.16 11.51 -18.52
N GLY A 342 -2.50 10.28 -18.91
CA GLY A 342 -2.75 9.96 -20.31
C GLY A 342 -4.04 10.54 -20.88
N ASN A 343 -4.99 10.94 -20.03
CA ASN A 343 -6.23 11.64 -20.46
C ASN A 343 -6.28 13.11 -20.06
N HIS A 344 -5.19 13.65 -19.52
CA HIS A 344 -5.14 15.03 -19.01
C HIS A 344 -6.24 15.35 -17.99
N TYR A 345 -6.57 14.41 -17.11
CA TYR A 345 -7.46 14.62 -15.97
C TYR A 345 -6.74 15.40 -14.87
N GLN A 346 -6.67 16.71 -15.06
CA GLN A 346 -5.96 17.66 -14.19
C GLN A 346 -6.88 18.28 -13.13
N TYR A 347 -6.28 18.76 -12.03
CA TYR A 347 -6.98 19.41 -10.93
C TYR A 347 -6.44 20.83 -10.62
N ASP A 348 -5.67 21.41 -11.53
CA ASP A 348 -5.00 22.70 -11.39
C ASP A 348 -5.98 23.90 -11.38
N THR A 349 -7.17 23.72 -11.95
CA THR A 349 -8.29 24.66 -11.84
C THR A 349 -9.56 23.96 -11.39
N LEU A 350 -10.49 24.67 -10.76
CA LEU A 350 -11.77 24.10 -10.31
C LEU A 350 -12.58 23.52 -11.49
N ARG A 351 -12.54 24.18 -12.66
CA ARG A 351 -13.22 23.69 -13.86
C ARG A 351 -12.64 22.35 -14.33
N ARG A 352 -11.30 22.22 -14.36
CA ARG A 352 -10.62 20.96 -14.70
C ARG A 352 -10.88 19.88 -13.65
N ALA A 353 -10.83 20.23 -12.36
CA ALA A 353 -11.15 19.32 -11.27
C ALA A 353 -12.57 18.74 -11.39
N LYS A 354 -13.58 19.56 -11.71
CA LYS A 354 -14.96 19.10 -12.00
C LYS A 354 -15.01 18.09 -13.15
N HIS A 355 -14.37 18.41 -14.29
CA HIS A 355 -14.33 17.52 -15.44
C HIS A 355 -13.60 16.20 -15.13
N SER A 356 -12.42 16.29 -14.53
CA SER A 356 -11.62 15.14 -14.11
C SER A 356 -12.39 14.24 -13.14
N SER A 357 -13.10 14.83 -12.18
CA SER A 357 -13.92 14.08 -11.21
C SER A 357 -15.09 13.37 -11.87
N MET A 358 -15.75 14.02 -12.84
CA MET A 358 -16.78 13.39 -13.67
C MET A 358 -16.22 12.18 -14.42
N MET A 359 -15.02 12.29 -15.00
CA MET A 359 -14.37 11.17 -15.69
C MET A 359 -13.92 10.05 -14.75
N VAL A 360 -13.44 10.38 -13.55
CA VAL A 360 -13.12 9.41 -12.49
C VAL A 360 -14.38 8.61 -12.11
N LEU A 361 -15.50 9.30 -11.85
CA LEU A 361 -16.79 8.66 -11.58
C LEU A 361 -17.25 7.80 -12.76
N TYR A 362 -17.12 8.31 -13.99
CA TYR A 362 -17.43 7.54 -15.19
C TYR A 362 -16.67 6.21 -15.24
N HIS A 363 -15.35 6.21 -14.99
CA HIS A 363 -14.53 4.98 -14.96
C HIS A 363 -14.88 4.05 -13.78
N LEU A 364 -15.28 4.61 -12.62
CA LEU A 364 -15.76 3.81 -11.47
C LEU A 364 -17.08 3.08 -11.77
N HIS A 365 -18.00 3.77 -12.45
CA HIS A 365 -19.30 3.22 -12.84
C HIS A 365 -19.21 2.34 -14.10
N ASN A 366 -18.17 2.54 -14.93
CA ASN A 366 -17.95 1.81 -16.16
C ASN A 366 -16.55 1.16 -16.22
N PRO A 367 -16.24 0.12 -15.41
CA PRO A 367 -14.90 -0.47 -15.35
C PRO A 367 -14.37 -1.06 -16.66
N THR A 368 -15.26 -1.32 -17.62
CA THR A 368 -14.92 -1.83 -18.96
C THR A 368 -14.86 -0.72 -20.01
N ALA A 369 -15.07 0.54 -19.63
CA ALA A 369 -14.93 1.65 -20.55
C ALA A 369 -13.47 1.76 -21.02
N PRO A 370 -13.23 2.11 -22.30
CA PRO A 370 -11.87 2.40 -22.76
C PRO A 370 -11.27 3.52 -21.93
N ALA A 371 -10.06 3.28 -21.41
CA ALA A 371 -9.33 4.26 -20.61
C ALA A 371 -8.94 5.49 -21.41
N PHE A 372 -8.82 5.37 -22.74
CA PHE A 372 -8.32 6.40 -23.64
C PHE A 372 -9.27 6.55 -24.84
N VAL A 373 -9.22 7.73 -25.45
CA VAL A 373 -10.05 8.07 -26.61
C VAL A 373 -9.83 7.04 -27.71
N THR A 374 -10.94 6.51 -28.21
CA THR A 374 -10.93 5.52 -29.27
C THR A 374 -10.80 6.25 -30.60
N THR A 375 -9.80 5.91 -31.40
CA THR A 375 -9.55 6.53 -32.71
C THR A 375 -10.19 5.72 -33.83
N CYS A 376 -10.67 6.41 -34.86
CA CYS A 376 -11.24 5.78 -36.05
C CYS A 376 -10.14 5.07 -36.83
N ASN A 377 -10.32 3.80 -37.13
CA ASN A 377 -9.35 3.02 -37.89
C ASN A 377 -9.24 3.44 -39.36
N VAL A 378 -10.21 4.21 -39.87
CA VAL A 378 -10.25 4.68 -41.26
C VAL A 378 -9.67 6.08 -41.40
N CYS A 379 -10.16 7.05 -40.61
CA CYS A 379 -9.72 8.44 -40.72
C CYS A 379 -8.70 8.86 -39.66
N HIS A 380 -8.40 8.00 -38.69
CA HIS A 380 -7.47 8.24 -37.57
C HIS A 380 -7.85 9.42 -36.65
N LEU A 381 -9.04 9.99 -36.82
CA LEU A 381 -9.61 10.99 -35.92
C LEU A 381 -10.27 10.32 -34.71
N ASP A 382 -10.32 11.05 -33.61
CA ASP A 382 -11.01 10.63 -32.40
C ASP A 382 -12.50 10.38 -32.66
N ILE A 383 -13.02 9.29 -32.11
CA ILE A 383 -14.44 8.95 -32.16
C ILE A 383 -15.13 9.54 -30.94
N GLU A 384 -16.08 10.43 -31.17
CA GLU A 384 -16.92 10.96 -30.08
C GLU A 384 -17.76 9.86 -29.43
N THR A 385 -18.02 10.00 -28.13
CA THR A 385 -18.73 8.98 -27.34
C THR A 385 -20.14 8.75 -27.90
N GLY A 386 -20.46 7.51 -28.26
CA GLY A 386 -21.75 7.14 -28.87
C GLY A 386 -21.87 7.45 -30.37
N GLN A 387 -20.80 7.96 -31.02
CA GLN A 387 -20.79 8.30 -32.44
C GLN A 387 -19.83 7.42 -33.25
N GLY A 388 -19.84 6.12 -32.97
CA GLY A 388 -19.01 5.18 -33.70
C GLY A 388 -19.50 3.75 -33.59
N TRP A 389 -18.84 2.92 -34.37
CA TRP A 389 -19.18 1.54 -34.62
C TRP A 389 -18.00 0.68 -34.25
N ARG A 390 -18.20 -0.26 -33.34
CA ARG A 390 -17.17 -1.18 -32.85
C ARG A 390 -17.38 -2.57 -33.41
N CYS A 391 -16.28 -3.20 -33.81
CA CYS A 391 -16.26 -4.63 -34.02
C CYS A 391 -16.13 -5.39 -32.69
N GLU A 392 -17.10 -6.25 -32.35
CA GLU A 392 -17.00 -7.08 -31.13
C GLU A 392 -15.91 -8.19 -31.25
N VAL A 393 -15.57 -8.55 -32.49
CA VAL A 393 -14.57 -9.58 -32.79
C VAL A 393 -13.16 -9.01 -32.83
N CYS A 394 -12.97 -7.84 -33.45
CA CYS A 394 -11.70 -7.13 -33.61
C CYS A 394 -11.53 -5.98 -32.61
N PRO A 395 -10.77 -6.19 -31.53
CA PRO A 395 -10.28 -5.13 -30.65
C PRO A 395 -9.61 -4.00 -31.41
N ASP A 396 -9.96 -2.78 -31.03
CA ASP A 396 -9.42 -1.55 -31.61
C ASP A 396 -9.73 -1.44 -33.11
N TYR A 397 -10.85 -2.02 -33.56
CA TYR A 397 -11.46 -1.67 -34.83
C TYR A 397 -12.77 -0.94 -34.55
N ASP A 398 -12.63 0.36 -34.49
CA ASP A 398 -13.70 1.31 -34.25
C ASP A 398 -13.73 2.28 -35.43
N VAL A 399 -14.93 2.57 -35.91
CA VAL A 399 -15.13 3.42 -37.08
C VAL A 399 -16.09 4.52 -36.69
N CYS A 400 -15.75 5.79 -36.94
CA CYS A 400 -16.69 6.88 -36.67
C CYS A 400 -17.92 6.77 -37.58
N ASN A 401 -19.03 7.37 -37.17
CA ASN A 401 -20.26 7.41 -37.97
C ASN A 401 -20.00 7.87 -39.42
N SER A 402 -19.20 8.91 -39.63
CA SER A 402 -18.89 9.44 -40.96
C SER A 402 -18.19 8.42 -41.86
N CYS A 403 -17.24 7.64 -41.32
CA CYS A 403 -16.55 6.59 -42.08
C CYS A 403 -17.43 5.35 -42.25
N TYR A 404 -18.26 5.02 -41.26
CA TYR A 404 -19.20 3.93 -41.35
C TYR A 404 -20.30 4.18 -42.40
N TYR A 405 -20.86 5.39 -42.48
CA TYR A 405 -21.90 5.71 -43.46
C TYR A 405 -21.37 5.92 -44.87
N LYS A 406 -20.09 6.26 -45.05
CA LYS A 406 -19.46 6.36 -46.37
C LYS A 406 -19.19 4.99 -46.98
N ASP A 407 -18.56 4.10 -46.22
CA ASP A 407 -18.01 2.86 -46.77
C ASP A 407 -18.58 1.61 -46.09
N GLY A 408 -19.63 1.71 -45.25
CA GLY A 408 -20.35 0.59 -44.62
C GLY A 408 -19.53 -0.32 -43.69
N GLY A 409 -18.24 -0.04 -43.49
CA GLY A 409 -17.29 -1.05 -43.00
C GLY A 409 -17.07 -2.19 -44.00
N ILE A 410 -17.29 -1.97 -45.31
CA ILE A 410 -17.29 -2.96 -46.39
C ILE A 410 -15.97 -3.77 -46.45
N ASP A 411 -14.84 -3.16 -46.09
CA ASP A 411 -13.53 -3.82 -46.03
C ASP A 411 -13.23 -4.52 -44.68
N HIS A 412 -14.20 -4.56 -43.75
CA HIS A 412 -14.05 -5.27 -42.48
C HIS A 412 -14.93 -6.53 -42.44
N PRO A 413 -14.34 -7.73 -42.27
CA PRO A 413 -15.06 -9.00 -42.41
C PRO A 413 -16.05 -9.31 -41.26
N HIS A 414 -16.14 -8.47 -40.23
CA HIS A 414 -16.99 -8.67 -39.06
C HIS A 414 -18.03 -7.56 -38.93
N LYS A 415 -19.24 -7.92 -38.49
CA LYS A 415 -20.33 -6.97 -38.26
C LYS A 415 -19.96 -5.96 -37.18
N LEU A 416 -20.14 -4.68 -37.48
CA LEU A 416 -19.96 -3.60 -36.52
C LEU A 416 -21.25 -3.36 -35.74
N THR A 417 -21.09 -3.06 -34.45
CA THR A 417 -22.17 -2.73 -33.52
C THR A 417 -22.02 -1.28 -33.09
N ASN A 418 -23.14 -0.56 -32.93
CA ASN A 418 -23.10 0.83 -32.50
C ASN A 418 -22.57 0.93 -31.07
N HIS A 419 -21.77 1.95 -30.76
CA HIS A 419 -21.44 2.27 -29.39
C HIS A 419 -22.74 2.57 -28.61
N PRO A 420 -23.06 1.82 -27.55
CA PRO A 420 -24.29 2.06 -26.80
C PRO A 420 -24.32 3.50 -26.25
N SER A 421 -25.48 4.14 -26.32
CA SER A 421 -25.68 5.51 -25.85
C SER A 421 -25.50 5.60 -24.32
N LEU A 422 -25.20 6.81 -23.81
CA LEU A 422 -25.05 7.06 -22.37
C LEU A 422 -26.33 6.65 -21.59
N ALA A 423 -27.51 6.92 -22.15
CA ALA A 423 -28.80 6.63 -21.52
C ALA A 423 -29.14 5.12 -21.44
N GLU A 424 -28.67 4.30 -22.40
CA GLU A 424 -28.88 2.85 -22.39
C GLU A 424 -27.91 2.12 -21.45
N ARG A 425 -26.73 2.70 -21.19
CA ARG A 425 -25.76 2.17 -20.21
C ARG A 425 -26.19 2.37 -18.77
N ASP A 426 -26.80 3.51 -18.45
CA ASP A 426 -27.18 3.85 -17.07
C ASP A 426 -28.30 2.94 -16.50
N ALA A 427 -29.15 2.38 -17.35
CA ALA A 427 -30.23 1.46 -16.95
C ALA A 427 -29.76 0.04 -16.57
N GLN A 428 -28.53 -0.36 -16.91
CA GLN A 428 -28.00 -1.73 -16.72
C GLN A 428 -27.22 -1.95 -15.40
N ASN A 429 -27.23 -0.99 -14.47
CA ASN A 429 -26.01 -0.65 -13.73
C ASN A 429 -25.63 -1.46 -12.47
N LYS A 430 -26.48 -2.32 -11.89
CA LYS A 430 -26.10 -3.07 -10.65
C LYS A 430 -26.05 -4.59 -10.83
N GLU A 431 -27.10 -5.20 -11.37
CA GLU A 431 -27.13 -6.65 -11.63
C GLU A 431 -26.17 -7.06 -12.77
N ALA A 432 -26.12 -6.29 -13.86
CA ALA A 432 -25.16 -6.55 -14.92
C ALA A 432 -23.69 -6.35 -14.46
N ARG A 433 -23.47 -5.53 -13.42
CA ARG A 433 -22.14 -5.35 -12.79
C ARG A 433 -21.77 -6.59 -11.98
N GLN A 434 -22.66 -7.11 -11.14
CA GLN A 434 -22.44 -8.35 -10.39
C GLN A 434 -22.22 -9.55 -11.32
N LEU A 435 -23.01 -9.68 -12.38
CA LEU A 435 -22.82 -10.73 -13.39
C LEU A 435 -21.46 -10.63 -14.08
N ARG A 436 -20.98 -9.42 -14.39
CA ARG A 436 -19.66 -9.19 -15.00
C ARG A 436 -18.50 -9.55 -14.06
N VAL A 437 -18.58 -9.22 -12.77
CA VAL A 437 -17.57 -9.62 -11.78
C VAL A 437 -17.50 -11.15 -11.66
N VAL A 438 -18.65 -11.83 -11.62
CA VAL A 438 -18.72 -13.30 -11.60
C VAL A 438 -18.14 -13.89 -12.88
N GLN A 439 -18.43 -13.30 -14.04
CA GLN A 439 -17.87 -13.73 -15.33
C GLN A 439 -16.35 -13.53 -15.41
N LEU A 440 -15.83 -12.41 -14.91
CA LEU A 440 -14.39 -12.13 -14.85
C LEU A 440 -13.67 -13.16 -13.97
N ARG A 441 -14.21 -13.47 -12.78
CA ARG A 441 -13.68 -14.54 -11.92
C ARG A 441 -13.62 -15.89 -12.64
N LYS A 442 -14.72 -16.31 -13.26
CA LYS A 442 -14.78 -17.55 -14.05
C LYS A 442 -13.77 -17.54 -15.20
N MET A 443 -13.52 -16.37 -15.81
CA MET A 443 -12.53 -16.23 -16.87
C MET A 443 -11.09 -16.34 -16.34
N LEU A 444 -10.79 -15.81 -15.17
CA LEU A 444 -9.49 -15.99 -14.51
C LEU A 444 -9.26 -17.45 -14.11
N ASP A 445 -10.28 -18.12 -13.58
CA ASP A 445 -10.23 -19.57 -13.27
C ASP A 445 -9.98 -20.39 -14.54
N LEU A 446 -10.63 -20.03 -15.64
CA LEU A 446 -10.43 -20.64 -16.95
C LEU A 446 -9.00 -20.46 -17.47
N LEU A 447 -8.36 -19.30 -17.24
CA LEU A 447 -6.96 -19.08 -17.61
C LEU A 447 -6.02 -20.04 -16.87
N VAL A 448 -6.21 -20.18 -15.56
CA VAL A 448 -5.44 -21.12 -14.73
C VAL A 448 -5.67 -22.55 -15.21
N HIS A 449 -6.92 -22.98 -15.36
CA HIS A 449 -7.25 -24.30 -15.88
C HIS A 449 -6.60 -24.56 -17.25
N ALA A 450 -6.79 -23.66 -18.22
CA ALA A 450 -6.31 -23.85 -19.58
C ALA A 450 -4.78 -23.95 -19.66
N SER A 451 -4.06 -23.26 -18.77
CA SER A 451 -2.59 -23.30 -18.68
C SER A 451 -2.04 -24.65 -18.21
N GLN A 452 -2.79 -25.38 -17.39
CA GLN A 452 -2.38 -26.66 -16.82
C GLN A 452 -3.01 -27.86 -17.54
N CYS A 453 -4.12 -27.64 -18.25
CA CYS A 453 -4.89 -28.69 -18.89
C CYS A 453 -4.11 -29.31 -20.06
N ARG A 454 -3.88 -30.64 -20.00
CA ARG A 454 -3.22 -31.41 -21.08
C ARG A 454 -4.19 -32.13 -22.02
N SER A 455 -5.47 -32.21 -21.65
CA SER A 455 -6.48 -32.90 -22.47
C SER A 455 -6.76 -32.16 -23.78
N ALA A 456 -6.76 -32.90 -24.89
CA ALA A 456 -7.16 -32.42 -26.20
C ALA A 456 -8.70 -32.24 -26.31
N HIS A 457 -9.45 -33.06 -25.58
CA HIS A 457 -10.93 -33.07 -25.55
C HIS A 457 -11.44 -32.66 -24.16
N CYS A 458 -10.93 -31.53 -23.65
CA CYS A 458 -11.36 -31.03 -22.35
C CYS A 458 -12.81 -30.53 -22.42
N GLN A 459 -13.67 -31.01 -21.52
CA GLN A 459 -15.07 -30.58 -21.42
C GLN A 459 -15.25 -29.24 -20.66
N TYR A 460 -14.17 -28.71 -20.07
CA TYR A 460 -14.23 -27.42 -19.38
C TYR A 460 -14.57 -26.31 -20.39
N PRO A 461 -15.63 -25.50 -20.15
CA PRO A 461 -16.12 -24.52 -21.13
C PRO A 461 -15.02 -23.58 -21.64
N ASN A 462 -14.92 -23.40 -22.96
CA ASN A 462 -13.97 -22.50 -23.62
C ASN A 462 -12.47 -22.79 -23.42
N CYS A 463 -12.09 -23.89 -22.76
CA CYS A 463 -10.68 -24.29 -22.53
C CYS A 463 -9.87 -24.36 -23.83
N ARG A 464 -10.44 -24.98 -24.88
CA ARG A 464 -9.80 -25.07 -26.21
C ARG A 464 -9.51 -23.70 -26.84
N LYS A 465 -10.41 -22.73 -26.65
CA LYS A 465 -10.26 -21.36 -27.18
C LYS A 465 -9.09 -20.64 -26.49
N VAL A 466 -9.04 -20.70 -25.16
CA VAL A 466 -7.95 -20.08 -24.37
C VAL A 466 -6.60 -20.71 -24.67
N LYS A 467 -6.51 -22.04 -24.82
CA LYS A 467 -5.29 -22.72 -25.30
C LYS A 467 -4.88 -22.27 -26.70
N GLY A 468 -5.85 -21.96 -27.56
CA GLY A 468 -5.61 -21.36 -28.88
C GLY A 468 -4.93 -19.99 -28.75
N LEU A 469 -5.40 -19.14 -27.84
CA LEU A 469 -4.81 -17.82 -27.59
C LEU A 469 -3.39 -17.91 -27.04
N PHE A 470 -3.08 -18.88 -26.17
CA PHE A 470 -1.70 -19.10 -25.70
C PHE A 470 -0.77 -19.48 -26.86
N ARG A 471 -1.19 -20.42 -27.72
CA ARG A 471 -0.42 -20.81 -28.92
C ARG A 471 -0.20 -19.64 -29.87
N HIS A 472 -1.25 -18.85 -30.11
CA HIS A 472 -1.14 -17.63 -30.90
C HIS A 472 -0.12 -16.66 -30.29
N GLY A 473 -0.20 -16.40 -28.98
CA GLY A 473 0.73 -15.52 -28.29
C GLY A 473 2.19 -15.96 -28.41
N ILE A 474 2.47 -17.27 -28.40
CA ILE A 474 3.83 -17.81 -28.57
C ILE A 474 4.35 -17.56 -30.00
N GLN A 475 3.51 -17.78 -31.01
CA GLN A 475 3.90 -17.76 -32.43
C GLN A 475 3.75 -16.39 -33.10
N CYS A 476 3.01 -15.45 -32.50
CA CYS A 476 2.70 -14.15 -33.10
C CYS A 476 3.91 -13.22 -33.10
N LYS A 477 4.39 -12.87 -34.30
CA LYS A 477 5.49 -11.91 -34.53
C LYS A 477 5.05 -10.45 -34.40
N LYS A 478 3.78 -10.13 -34.71
CA LYS A 478 3.21 -8.78 -34.61
C LYS A 478 3.14 -8.28 -33.15
N ARG A 479 2.94 -9.20 -32.19
CA ARG A 479 2.89 -8.94 -30.73
C ARG A 479 1.86 -7.88 -30.32
N ALA A 480 1.66 -7.69 -29.02
CA ALA A 480 0.76 -6.65 -28.52
C ALA A 480 1.26 -5.24 -28.89
N SER A 481 2.58 -5.01 -28.77
CA SER A 481 3.24 -3.73 -29.10
C SER A 481 3.17 -3.35 -30.58
N GLY A 482 3.19 -4.32 -31.49
CA GLY A 482 2.98 -4.08 -32.93
C GLY A 482 1.51 -4.15 -33.35
N GLY A 483 0.56 -4.08 -32.42
CA GLY A 483 -0.86 -3.94 -32.71
C GLY A 483 -1.62 -5.26 -32.98
N CYS A 484 -1.15 -6.41 -32.49
CA CYS A 484 -1.92 -7.64 -32.58
C CYS A 484 -3.05 -7.71 -31.55
N VAL A 485 -4.26 -7.77 -32.07
CA VAL A 485 -5.54 -7.84 -31.38
C VAL A 485 -5.66 -8.97 -30.35
N LEU A 486 -5.36 -10.20 -30.75
CA LEU A 486 -5.44 -11.37 -29.86
C LEU A 486 -4.36 -11.29 -28.77
N CYS A 487 -3.17 -10.77 -29.10
CA CYS A 487 -2.12 -10.53 -28.12
C CYS A 487 -2.48 -9.42 -27.14
N LYS A 488 -3.14 -8.32 -27.55
CA LYS A 488 -3.59 -7.26 -26.63
C LYS A 488 -4.63 -7.77 -25.62
N LYS A 489 -5.67 -8.46 -26.11
CA LYS A 489 -6.69 -9.11 -25.25
C LYS A 489 -6.05 -10.10 -24.27
N MET A 490 -5.17 -10.97 -24.76
CA MET A 490 -4.46 -11.92 -23.91
C MET A 490 -3.55 -11.20 -22.89
N TRP A 491 -2.81 -10.17 -23.32
CA TRP A 491 -1.92 -9.42 -22.46
C TRP A 491 -2.64 -8.79 -21.27
N TYR A 492 -3.79 -8.16 -21.53
CA TYR A 492 -4.66 -7.61 -20.48
C TYR A 492 -5.08 -8.68 -19.45
N LEU A 493 -5.55 -9.84 -19.93
CA LEU A 493 -5.94 -10.96 -19.06
C LEU A 493 -4.76 -11.49 -18.24
N LEU A 494 -3.57 -11.57 -18.83
CA LEU A 494 -2.35 -11.98 -18.13
C LEU A 494 -1.93 -10.94 -17.09
N GLN A 495 -2.09 -9.64 -17.36
CA GLN A 495 -1.82 -8.58 -16.40
C GLN A 495 -2.78 -8.63 -15.21
N LEU A 496 -4.09 -8.76 -15.45
CA LEU A 496 -5.09 -8.94 -14.40
C LEU A 496 -4.77 -10.17 -13.54
N HIS A 497 -4.51 -11.30 -14.19
CA HIS A 497 -4.13 -12.52 -13.47
C HIS A 497 -2.85 -12.31 -12.65
N ALA A 498 -1.79 -11.75 -13.23
CA ALA A 498 -0.53 -11.53 -12.52
C ALA A 498 -0.68 -10.67 -11.26
N ARG A 499 -1.57 -9.67 -11.29
CA ARG A 499 -1.89 -8.81 -10.14
C ARG A 499 -2.66 -9.54 -9.04
N ALA A 500 -3.62 -10.41 -9.40
CA ALA A 500 -4.45 -11.15 -8.44
C ALA A 500 -3.83 -12.48 -7.99
N CYS A 501 -2.86 -13.01 -8.73
CA CYS A 501 -2.29 -14.34 -8.52
C CYS A 501 -1.39 -14.38 -7.28
N LYS A 502 -1.68 -15.30 -6.36
CA LYS A 502 -0.88 -15.55 -5.15
C LYS A 502 0.09 -16.74 -5.30
N GLU A 503 -0.02 -17.50 -6.39
CA GLU A 503 0.84 -18.66 -6.63
C GLU A 503 2.26 -18.22 -7.02
N SER A 504 3.26 -18.77 -6.33
CA SER A 504 4.69 -18.59 -6.62
C SER A 504 5.09 -19.32 -7.90
N GLU A 505 4.68 -20.58 -8.04
CA GLU A 505 4.88 -21.43 -9.22
C GLU A 505 3.64 -21.44 -10.13
N CYS A 506 3.25 -20.25 -10.59
CA CYS A 506 2.10 -20.09 -11.46
C CYS A 506 2.40 -20.57 -12.90
N HIS A 507 1.54 -21.44 -13.42
CA HIS A 507 1.66 -22.01 -14.77
C HIS A 507 1.09 -21.11 -15.88
N VAL A 508 0.39 -20.03 -15.51
CA VAL A 508 -0.15 -19.08 -16.48
C VAL A 508 1.01 -18.37 -17.20
N PRO A 509 1.05 -18.38 -18.55
CA PRO A 509 2.17 -17.83 -19.31
C PRO A 509 2.48 -16.37 -18.94
N ARG A 510 3.76 -16.02 -18.80
CA ARG A 510 4.24 -14.66 -18.49
C ARG A 510 3.78 -14.07 -17.15
N CYS A 511 3.04 -14.82 -16.32
CA CYS A 511 2.60 -14.34 -14.99
C CYS A 511 3.79 -13.91 -14.14
N ARG A 512 4.83 -14.75 -14.05
CA ARG A 512 6.08 -14.44 -13.34
C ARG A 512 6.79 -13.20 -13.88
N ASP A 513 6.91 -13.08 -15.20
CA ASP A 513 7.59 -11.93 -15.83
C ASP A 513 6.84 -10.61 -15.58
N LEU A 514 5.51 -10.66 -15.61
CA LEU A 514 4.65 -9.52 -15.34
C LEU A 514 4.74 -9.07 -13.88
N LYS A 515 4.68 -10.03 -12.93
CA LYS A 515 4.89 -9.75 -11.50
C LYS A 515 6.25 -9.10 -11.26
N GLU A 516 7.31 -9.64 -11.87
CA GLU A 516 8.67 -9.12 -11.76
C GLU A 516 8.81 -7.73 -12.38
N HIS A 517 8.21 -7.48 -13.53
CA HIS A 517 8.22 -6.16 -14.17
C HIS A 517 7.53 -5.09 -13.31
N LEU A 518 6.34 -5.40 -12.77
CA LEU A 518 5.62 -4.51 -11.85
C LEU A 518 6.44 -4.23 -10.59
N ARG A 519 7.06 -5.27 -10.01
CA ARG A 519 7.95 -5.14 -8.84
C ARG A 519 9.13 -4.20 -9.14
N ARG A 520 9.78 -4.32 -10.30
CA ARG A 520 10.90 -3.43 -10.68
C ARG A 520 10.49 -1.97 -10.84
N LEU A 521 9.33 -1.71 -11.47
CA LEU A 521 8.82 -0.34 -11.61
C LEU A 521 8.54 0.30 -10.25
N GLN A 522 7.94 -0.46 -9.34
CA GLN A 522 7.69 -0.01 -7.96
C GLN A 522 9.01 0.25 -7.22
N GLN A 523 9.97 -0.69 -7.28
CA GLN A 523 11.31 -0.53 -6.67
C GLN A 523 12.04 0.72 -7.18
N GLN A 524 11.99 1.03 -8.49
CA GLN A 524 12.59 2.24 -9.04
C GLN A 524 11.92 3.53 -8.51
N SER A 525 10.60 3.53 -8.36
CA SER A 525 9.88 4.64 -7.75
C SER A 525 10.29 4.83 -6.29
N ASP A 526 10.35 3.74 -5.52
CA ASP A 526 10.66 3.79 -4.10
C ASP A 526 12.11 4.20 -3.84
N SER A 527 13.06 3.70 -4.63
CA SER A 527 14.46 4.10 -4.55
C SER A 527 14.65 5.61 -4.82
N ARG A 528 13.93 6.19 -5.79
CA ARG A 528 13.95 7.64 -6.02
C ARG A 528 13.43 8.42 -4.82
N ARG A 529 12.30 7.99 -4.24
CA ARG A 529 11.72 8.64 -3.05
C ARG A 529 12.64 8.53 -1.84
N ARG A 530 13.25 7.37 -1.59
CA ARG A 530 14.23 7.19 -0.49
C ARG A 530 15.44 8.11 -0.66
N ALA A 531 16.00 8.19 -1.86
CA ALA A 531 17.13 9.07 -2.15
C ALA A 531 16.79 10.55 -1.89
N ALA A 532 15.59 10.99 -2.30
CA ALA A 532 15.14 12.36 -2.05
C ALA A 532 14.91 12.66 -0.56
N VAL A 533 14.38 11.69 0.20
CA VAL A 533 14.21 11.82 1.65
C VAL A 533 15.58 11.95 2.34
N MET A 534 16.57 11.14 1.94
CA MET A 534 17.93 11.25 2.45
C MET A 534 18.54 12.63 2.17
N GLU A 535 18.34 13.15 0.96
CA GLU A 535 18.86 14.47 0.59
C GLU A 535 18.18 15.60 1.38
N MET A 536 16.85 15.53 1.55
CA MET A 536 16.09 16.45 2.40
C MET A 536 16.61 16.45 3.85
N MET A 537 16.96 15.28 4.38
CA MET A 537 17.51 15.18 5.74
C MET A 537 18.92 15.77 5.85
N ARG A 538 19.77 15.61 4.82
CA ARG A 538 21.08 16.28 4.77
C ARG A 538 20.94 17.80 4.75
N GLN A 539 20.02 18.33 3.95
CA GLN A 539 19.75 19.77 3.89
C GLN A 539 19.31 20.32 5.24
N ARG A 540 18.39 19.63 5.95
CA ARG A 540 18.00 20.01 7.32
C ARG A 540 19.16 20.00 8.31
N ALA A 541 20.00 18.97 8.27
CA ALA A 541 21.15 18.88 9.15
C ALA A 541 22.12 20.06 8.90
N ALA A 542 22.32 20.45 7.64
CA ALA A 542 23.12 21.61 7.28
C ALA A 542 22.49 22.94 7.75
N GLU A 543 21.17 23.12 7.59
CA GLU A 543 20.45 24.31 8.07
C GLU A 543 20.55 24.47 9.60
N VAL A 544 20.39 23.38 10.36
CA VAL A 544 20.51 23.40 11.82
C VAL A 544 21.94 23.73 12.26
N ALA A 545 22.95 23.16 11.58
CA ALA A 545 24.35 23.47 11.84
C ALA A 545 24.71 24.93 11.51
N GLY A 546 24.17 25.47 10.41
CA GLY A 546 24.39 26.85 9.99
C GLY A 546 23.70 27.91 10.87
N ASN A 547 22.57 27.57 11.50
CA ASN A 547 21.89 28.46 12.46
C ASN A 547 22.47 28.38 13.88
N SER A 548 23.38 27.43 14.13
CA SER A 548 24.05 27.24 15.43
C SER A 548 25.47 27.83 15.47
N ALA A 549 25.92 28.41 14.36
CA ALA A 549 27.18 29.14 14.20
C ALA A 549 26.88 30.64 14.06
#